data_AF-A0A1S7SIS6-F1
#
_entry.id   AF-A0A1S7SIS6-F1
#
_cell.length_a   1.000
_cell.length_b   1.000
_cell.length_c   1.000
_cell.angle_alpha   90.00
_cell.angle_beta   90.00
_cell.angle_gamma   90.00
#
_symmetry.space_group_name_H-M   'P 1'
#
loop_
_entity.id
_entity.type
_entity.pdbx_description
1 polymer ?
#
loop_
_entity_poly.entity_id
_entity_poly.type
_entity_poly.pdbx_seq_one_letter_code
_entity_poly.pdbx_strand_id
1 'polypeptide(L)'
;MASFVATRAHETLHWAGGPARLNRDLSRYHKDRRERAFEEMLVELGSAMLCADLGIVPELEPRPDHAAYVKSWAEILGSDKRAIFNAAAHAQRAVAYLHDLQPEATAGQEAA
;
A
#
# COMPACT_ATOMS: atom_id res chain seq x y z
N MET A 1 4.94 -15.40 -10.62
CA MET A 1 3.85 -14.47 -11.04
C MET A 1 3.32 -13.65 -9.87
N ALA A 2 3.10 -14.26 -8.69
CA ALA A 2 2.64 -13.57 -7.49
C ALA A 2 3.57 -12.43 -7.03
N SER A 3 4.88 -12.63 -7.10
CA SER A 3 5.88 -11.59 -6.80
C SER A 3 5.77 -10.35 -7.70
N PHE A 4 5.51 -10.54 -9.00
CA PHE A 4 5.29 -9.43 -9.94
C PHE A 4 4.04 -8.62 -9.55
N VAL A 5 2.93 -9.29 -9.22
CA VAL A 5 1.69 -8.58 -8.87
C VAL A 5 1.84 -7.81 -7.55
N ALA A 6 2.52 -8.39 -6.56
CA ALA A 6 2.80 -7.70 -5.30
C ALA A 6 3.66 -6.44 -5.50
N THR A 7 4.73 -6.53 -6.32
CA THR A 7 5.52 -5.35 -6.68
C THR A 7 4.67 -4.32 -7.45
N ARG A 8 3.84 -4.77 -8.40
CA ARG A 8 2.97 -3.86 -9.15
C ARG A 8 1.94 -3.18 -8.25
N ALA A 9 1.38 -3.89 -7.27
CA ALA A 9 0.45 -3.34 -6.28
C ALA A 9 1.15 -2.26 -5.45
N HIS A 10 2.33 -2.56 -4.89
CA HIS A 10 3.16 -1.61 -4.15
C HIS A 10 3.40 -0.30 -4.94
N GLU A 11 3.90 -0.41 -6.18
CA GLU A 11 4.17 0.78 -7.00
C GLU A 11 2.89 1.52 -7.41
N THR A 12 1.78 0.82 -7.59
CA THR A 12 0.47 1.45 -7.87
C THR A 12 -0.03 2.24 -6.66
N LEU A 13 0.22 1.77 -5.45
CA LEU A 13 -0.12 2.49 -4.21
C LEU A 13 0.71 3.77 -4.05
N HIS A 14 2.01 3.73 -4.38
CA HIS A 14 2.82 4.95 -4.48
C HIS A 14 2.27 5.91 -5.54
N TRP A 15 1.96 5.39 -6.72
CA TRP A 15 1.33 6.20 -7.77
C TRP A 15 0.06 6.87 -7.22
N ALA A 16 -0.86 6.17 -6.58
CA ALA A 16 -2.11 6.74 -6.05
C ALA A 16 -1.91 7.97 -5.12
N GLY A 17 -0.74 8.17 -4.53
CA GLY A 17 -0.42 9.31 -3.67
C GLY A 17 -0.27 10.67 -4.36
N GLY A 18 -0.15 10.72 -5.69
CA GLY A 18 0.15 11.98 -6.40
C GLY A 18 -0.94 13.06 -6.30
N PRO A 19 -0.61 14.33 -6.65
CA PRO A 19 -1.49 15.48 -6.41
C PRO A 19 -2.86 15.44 -7.09
N ALA A 20 -2.94 14.86 -8.29
CA ALA A 20 -4.20 14.70 -9.03
C ALA A 20 -5.05 13.51 -8.55
N ARG A 21 -4.65 12.85 -7.45
CA ARG A 21 -5.26 11.63 -6.93
C ARG A 21 -5.56 11.81 -5.43
N LEU A 22 -4.82 11.12 -4.56
CA LEU A 22 -5.01 11.23 -3.11
C LEU A 22 -4.22 12.38 -2.47
N ASN A 23 -3.38 13.06 -3.24
CA ASN A 23 -2.63 14.24 -2.82
C ASN A 23 -1.95 14.08 -1.45
N ARG A 24 -1.23 12.97 -1.26
CA ARG A 24 -0.44 12.75 -0.04
C ARG A 24 0.76 13.70 -0.05
N ASP A 25 1.08 14.31 1.09
CA ASP A 25 2.28 15.13 1.20
C ASP A 25 3.53 14.25 1.24
N LEU A 26 4.21 14.16 0.09
CA LEU A 26 5.47 13.44 -0.08
C LEU A 26 6.68 14.37 -0.19
N SER A 27 6.52 15.67 0.13
CA SER A 27 7.57 16.69 -0.03
C SER A 27 8.86 16.40 0.77
N ARG A 28 8.74 15.59 1.83
CA ARG A 28 9.82 15.16 2.71
C ARG A 28 10.24 13.71 2.54
N TYR A 29 9.64 12.96 1.61
CA TYR A 29 9.90 11.54 1.38
C TYR A 29 11.39 11.21 1.20
N HIS A 30 12.11 11.98 0.38
CA HIS A 30 13.55 11.76 0.16
C HIS A 30 14.45 12.43 1.21
N LYS A 31 13.88 13.25 2.10
CA LYS A 31 14.61 14.09 3.06
C LYS A 31 14.56 13.54 4.48
N ASP A 32 13.50 12.82 4.82
CA ASP A 32 13.24 12.32 6.17
C ASP A 32 12.97 10.81 6.14
N ARG A 33 13.77 10.06 6.92
CA ARG A 33 13.66 8.61 6.99
C ARG A 33 12.37 8.15 7.66
N ARG A 34 11.85 8.90 8.63
CA ARG A 34 10.61 8.57 9.35
C ARG A 34 9.41 8.79 8.43
N GLU A 35 9.37 9.89 7.70
CA GLU A 35 8.29 10.16 6.73
C GLU A 35 8.30 9.11 5.63
N ARG A 36 9.48 8.78 5.08
CA ARG A 36 9.61 7.68 4.12
C ARG A 36 9.10 6.36 4.69
N ALA A 37 9.56 5.98 5.88
CA ALA A 37 9.16 4.73 6.51
C ALA A 37 7.65 4.67 6.78
N PHE A 38 7.01 5.79 7.12
CA PHE A 38 5.56 5.84 7.28
C PHE A 38 4.81 5.64 5.94
N GLU A 39 5.26 6.30 4.86
CA GLU A 39 4.69 6.10 3.52
C GLU A 39 4.88 4.65 3.04
N GLU A 40 6.08 4.07 3.22
CA GLU A 40 6.35 2.66 2.89
C GLU A 40 5.45 1.71 3.68
N MET A 41 5.20 1.98 4.96
CA MET A 41 4.28 1.17 5.79
C MET A 41 2.84 1.22 5.27
N LEU A 42 2.37 2.40 4.88
CA LEU A 42 1.06 2.59 4.25
C LEU A 42 0.97 1.81 2.94
N VAL A 43 1.99 1.95 2.08
CA VAL A 43 2.03 1.32 0.75
C VAL A 43 2.07 -0.20 0.87
N GLU A 44 2.86 -0.75 1.77
CA GLU A 44 2.95 -2.19 2.01
C GLU A 44 1.65 -2.77 2.58
N LEU A 45 0.99 -2.07 3.51
CA LEU A 45 -0.34 -2.46 3.98
C LEU A 45 -1.36 -2.45 2.83
N GLY A 46 -1.35 -1.42 1.98
CA GLY A 46 -2.26 -1.32 0.84
C GLY A 46 -1.98 -2.37 -0.25
N SER A 47 -0.71 -2.67 -0.49
CA SER A 47 -0.29 -3.76 -1.39
C SER A 47 -0.80 -5.12 -0.90
N ALA A 48 -0.66 -5.39 0.40
CA ALA A 48 -1.17 -6.62 1.00
C ALA A 48 -2.70 -6.73 0.90
N MET A 49 -3.43 -5.62 1.12
CA MET A 49 -4.89 -5.56 0.93
C MET A 49 -5.28 -5.86 -0.53
N LEU A 50 -4.64 -5.22 -1.52
CA LEU A 50 -4.91 -5.50 -2.93
C LEU A 50 -4.60 -6.95 -3.32
N CYS A 51 -3.47 -7.49 -2.85
CA CYS A 51 -3.13 -8.88 -3.11
C CYS A 51 -4.20 -9.82 -2.52
N ALA A 52 -4.69 -9.53 -1.32
CA ALA A 52 -5.79 -10.30 -0.71
C ALA A 52 -7.08 -10.20 -1.55
N ASP A 53 -7.47 -9.00 -1.98
CA ASP A 53 -8.66 -8.78 -2.81
C ASP A 53 -8.58 -9.53 -4.16
N LEU A 54 -7.38 -9.61 -4.73
CA LEU A 54 -7.10 -10.31 -5.99
C LEU A 54 -6.89 -11.83 -5.83
N GLY A 55 -6.97 -12.37 -4.61
CA GLY A 55 -6.71 -13.78 -4.33
C GLY A 55 -5.25 -14.21 -4.56
N ILE A 56 -4.31 -13.28 -4.45
CA ILE A 56 -2.89 -13.49 -4.68
C ILE A 56 -2.17 -13.61 -3.34
N VAL A 57 -1.50 -14.74 -3.13
CA VAL A 57 -0.55 -14.91 -2.03
C VAL A 57 0.84 -14.56 -2.55
N PRO A 58 1.44 -13.44 -2.13
CA PRO A 58 2.80 -13.10 -2.56
C PRO A 58 3.78 -14.15 -2.06
N GLU A 59 4.66 -14.63 -2.94
CA GLU A 59 5.85 -15.37 -2.54
C GLU A 59 6.81 -14.36 -1.89
N LEU A 60 6.72 -14.23 -0.56
CA LEU A 60 7.58 -13.34 0.23
C LEU A 60 8.87 -14.09 0.58
N GLU A 61 9.87 -14.01 -0.28
CA GLU A 61 11.23 -14.36 0.12
C GLU A 61 11.79 -13.26 1.04
N PRO A 62 12.35 -13.60 2.21
CA PRO A 62 13.00 -12.62 3.06
C PRO A 62 14.17 -11.97 2.33
N ARG A 63 14.04 -10.69 1.96
CA ARG A 63 15.14 -9.94 1.37
C ARG A 63 15.97 -9.23 2.44
N PRO A 64 17.31 -9.19 2.32
CA PRO A 64 18.18 -8.56 3.32
C PRO A 64 17.89 -7.08 3.59
N ASP A 65 17.36 -6.35 2.60
CA ASP A 65 16.98 -4.94 2.68
C ASP A 65 15.64 -4.70 3.39
N HIS A 66 14.74 -5.69 3.46
CA HIS A 66 13.49 -5.61 4.24
C HIS A 66 13.76 -5.33 5.73
N ALA A 67 14.86 -5.84 6.28
CA ALA A 67 15.23 -5.66 7.68
C ALA A 67 15.44 -4.18 8.05
N ALA A 68 15.95 -3.36 7.13
CA ALA A 68 16.16 -1.93 7.36
C ALA A 68 14.82 -1.17 7.49
N TYR A 69 13.82 -1.54 6.68
CA TYR A 69 12.47 -0.96 6.73
C TYR A 69 11.73 -1.40 7.99
N VAL A 70 11.78 -2.69 8.35
CA VAL A 70 11.17 -3.23 9.58
C VAL A 70 11.72 -2.55 10.83
N LYS A 71 13.02 -2.25 10.88
CA LYS A 71 13.61 -1.49 11.99
C LYS A 71 13.00 -0.08 12.10
N SER A 72 12.91 0.65 10.99
CA SER A 72 12.32 2.00 11.01
C SER A 72 10.83 1.99 11.37
N TRP A 73 10.08 0.96 10.96
CA TRP A 73 8.69 0.80 11.38
C TRP A 73 8.59 0.49 12.87
N ALA A 74 9.45 -0.38 13.41
CA ALA A 74 9.46 -0.67 14.86
C ALA A 74 9.73 0.59 15.70
N GLU A 75 10.62 1.49 15.25
CA GLU A 75 10.86 2.79 15.90
C GLU A 75 9.61 3.70 15.86
N ILE A 76 8.91 3.75 14.71
CA ILE A 76 7.66 4.50 14.57
C ILE A 76 6.58 3.92 15.49
N LEU A 77 6.35 2.61 15.46
CA LEU A 77 5.32 1.93 16.23
C LEU A 77 5.60 1.97 17.74
N GLY A 78 6.87 1.95 18.13
CA GLY A 78 7.28 2.13 19.52
C GLY A 78 7.06 3.56 20.03
N SER A 79 7.19 4.56 19.16
CA SER A 79 7.01 5.98 19.53
C SER A 79 5.58 6.50 19.37
N ASP A 80 4.78 5.90 18.49
CA ASP A 80 3.38 6.27 18.23
C ASP A 80 2.50 5.03 18.04
N LYS A 81 1.69 4.74 19.06
CA LYS A 81 0.74 3.61 19.06
C LYS A 81 -0.39 3.74 18.05
N ARG A 82 -0.63 4.94 17.52
CA ARG A 82 -1.66 5.20 16.50
C ARG A 82 -1.10 5.11 15.09
N ALA A 83 0.22 5.05 14.91
CA ALA A 83 0.84 5.07 13.59
C ALA A 83 0.36 3.93 12.69
N ILE A 84 0.20 2.71 13.22
CA ILE A 84 -0.32 1.58 12.44
C ILE A 84 -1.76 1.81 11.97
N PHE A 85 -2.61 2.35 12.84
CA PHE A 85 -4.02 2.63 12.51
C PHE A 85 -4.13 3.76 11.49
N ASN A 86 -3.30 4.79 11.62
CA ASN A 86 -3.23 5.87 10.65
C ASN A 86 -2.78 5.33 9.28
N ALA A 87 -1.67 4.59 9.21
CA ALA A 87 -1.20 4.00 7.98
C ALA A 87 -2.24 3.07 7.34
N ALA A 88 -2.89 2.21 8.14
CA ALA A 88 -3.97 1.35 7.66
C ALA A 88 -5.17 2.13 7.12
N ALA A 89 -5.58 3.22 7.76
CA ALA A 89 -6.67 4.07 7.28
C ALA A 89 -6.32 4.76 5.95
N HIS A 90 -5.07 5.20 5.79
CA HIS A 90 -4.60 5.73 4.51
C HIS A 90 -4.50 4.64 3.43
N ALA A 91 -4.00 3.46 3.78
CA ALA A 91 -3.94 2.31 2.90
C ALA A 91 -5.32 1.94 2.37
N GLN A 92 -6.32 1.81 3.26
CA GLN A 92 -7.70 1.51 2.90
C GLN A 92 -8.29 2.54 1.91
N ARG A 93 -8.05 3.83 2.14
CA ARG A 93 -8.47 4.88 1.20
C ARG A 93 -7.82 4.74 -0.17
N ALA A 94 -6.54 4.36 -0.20
CA ALA A 94 -5.81 4.18 -1.44
C ALA A 94 -6.27 2.95 -2.21
N VAL A 95 -6.54 1.84 -1.52
CA VAL A 95 -7.12 0.62 -2.09
C VAL A 95 -8.51 0.91 -2.66
N ALA A 96 -9.38 1.58 -1.88
CA ALA A 96 -10.72 1.96 -2.33
C ALA A 96 -10.66 2.84 -3.60
N TYR A 97 -9.79 3.85 -3.62
CA TYR A 97 -9.57 4.70 -4.80
C TYR A 97 -9.19 3.88 -6.05
N LEU A 98 -8.38 2.83 -5.90
CA LEU A 98 -7.98 1.99 -7.03
C LEU A 98 -9.10 1.07 -7.52
N HIS A 99 -9.94 0.57 -6.61
CA HIS A 99 -11.14 -0.17 -6.95
C HIS A 99 -12.18 0.71 -7.67
N ASP A 100 -12.37 1.94 -7.23
CA ASP A 100 -13.30 2.91 -7.85
C ASP A 100 -12.90 3.27 -9.30
N LEU A 101 -11.64 3.05 -9.68
CA LEU A 101 -11.15 3.23 -11.05
C LEU A 101 -11.39 2.00 -11.95
N GLN A 102 -11.75 0.86 -11.39
CA GLN A 102 -12.05 -0.33 -12.19
C GLN A 102 -13.40 -0.14 -12.88
N PRO A 103 -13.59 -0.72 -14.08
CA PRO A 103 -14.90 -0.71 -14.71
C PRO A 103 -15.91 -1.35 -13.76
N GLU A 104 -17.10 -0.76 -13.64
CA GLU A 104 -18.19 -1.47 -12.97
C GLU A 104 -18.39 -2.79 -13.69
N ALA A 105 -18.44 -3.89 -12.92
CA ALA A 105 -18.76 -5.18 -13.48
C ALA A 105 -20.11 -5.01 -14.19
N THR A 106 -20.11 -5.08 -15.52
CA THR A 106 -21.35 -5.15 -16.28
C THR A 106 -22.06 -6.36 -15.71
N ALA A 107 -23.14 -6.13 -14.94
CA ALA A 107 -23.97 -7.19 -14.43
C ALA A 107 -24.46 -7.96 -15.66
N GLY A 108 -23.78 -9.07 -15.96
CA GLY A 108 -24.17 -9.98 -17.01
C GLY A 108 -25.60 -10.38 -16.70
N GLN A 109 -26.51 -9.97 -17.58
CA GLN A 109 -27.80 -10.59 -17.72
C GLN A 109 -27.56 -12.06 -18.10
N GLU A 110 -27.28 -12.91 -17.12
CA GLU A 110 -27.60 -14.32 -17.21
C GLU A 110 -29.08 -14.47 -16.84
N ALA A 111 -29.93 -14.07 -17.79
CA ALA A 111 -31.27 -14.63 -17.87
C ALA A 111 -31.13 -15.97 -18.59
N ALA A 112 -31.13 -17.04 -17.79
CA ALA A 112 -31.40 -18.40 -18.26
C ALA A 112 -32.83 -18.52 -18.80
#